data_AF-A0A060PMW6-F1
#
_entry.id   AF-A0A060PMW6-F1
#
_cell.length_a   1.000
_cell.length_b   1.000
_cell.length_c   1.000
_cell.angle_alpha   90.00
_cell.angle_beta   90.00
_cell.angle_gamma   90.00
#
_symmetry.space_group_name_H-M   'P 1'
#
loop_
_entity.id
_entity.type
_entity.pdbx_description
1 polymer ?
#
loop_
_entity_poly.entity_id
_entity_poly.type
_entity_poly.pdbx_seq_one_letter_code
_entity_poly.pdbx_strand_id
1 'polypeptide(L)'
;IGNGMHGAGRSLGGLPPGEVVVTTYGTLLRDARLLAGVPWDLVVADEAQHVKNHRSHASRALRLLRPAVRVAVTGTPVENSLSELWSILDWTNPGLFGSHAAFRDRFGRAAEREAVEASADGESARRLGRLIAPFVSHAM
;
A
#
# COMPACT_ATOMS: atom_id res chain seq x y z
N ILE A 1 -28.58 5.85 -0.18
CA ILE A 1 -28.12 7.23 -0.46
C ILE A 1 -27.33 7.68 0.76
N GLY A 2 -26.03 7.93 0.58
CA GLY A 2 -25.05 7.86 1.66
C GLY A 2 -25.01 9.08 2.56
N ASN A 3 -24.74 8.85 3.84
CA ASN A 3 -24.27 9.88 4.74
C ASN A 3 -22.80 10.16 4.42
N GLY A 4 -22.59 10.97 3.38
CA GLY A 4 -21.27 11.46 3.01
C GLY A 4 -20.66 12.27 4.15
N MET A 5 -19.41 11.96 4.48
CA MET A 5 -18.61 12.67 5.48
C MET A 5 -18.18 14.06 4.98
N HIS A 6 -19.13 14.99 4.87
CA HIS A 6 -18.87 16.42 4.64
C HIS A 6 -19.51 17.25 5.75
N GLY A 7 -18.69 18.04 6.45
CA GLY A 7 -19.15 19.02 7.45
C GLY A 7 -18.66 18.79 8.88
N ALA A 8 -18.87 19.80 9.73
CA ALA A 8 -18.34 19.94 11.10
C ALA A 8 -18.85 18.91 12.14
N GLY A 9 -19.63 17.90 11.72
CA GLY A 9 -20.19 16.85 12.58
C GLY A 9 -19.58 15.46 12.34
N ARG A 10 -18.24 15.33 12.43
CA ARG A 10 -17.53 14.05 12.20
C ARG A 10 -17.77 13.07 13.36
N SER A 11 -18.86 12.31 13.32
CA SER A 11 -19.04 11.15 14.19
C SER A 11 -18.83 9.87 13.36
N LEU A 12 -17.94 9.00 13.82
CA LEU A 12 -17.80 7.62 13.32
C LEU A 12 -18.51 6.60 14.23
N GLY A 13 -19.13 7.07 15.32
CA GLY A 13 -19.89 6.22 16.23
C GLY A 13 -21.22 5.82 15.60
N GLY A 14 -21.54 4.53 15.62
CA GLY A 14 -22.83 4.01 15.17
C GLY A 14 -22.97 3.86 13.66
N LEU A 15 -21.87 3.73 12.90
CA LEU A 15 -21.95 3.36 11.48
C LEU A 15 -22.58 1.96 11.35
N PRO A 16 -23.72 1.83 10.66
CA PRO A 16 -24.30 0.51 10.41
C PRO A 16 -23.39 -0.33 9.47
N PRO A 17 -23.52 -1.66 9.47
CA PRO A 17 -22.83 -2.53 8.52
C PRO A 17 -23.12 -2.12 7.07
N GLY A 18 -22.09 -2.14 6.22
CA GLY A 18 -22.22 -1.84 4.79
C GLY A 18 -22.07 -0.35 4.42
N GLU A 19 -21.77 0.52 5.38
CA GLU A 19 -21.45 1.93 5.09
C GLU A 19 -20.07 2.11 4.48
N VAL A 20 -19.94 3.15 3.64
CA VAL A 20 -18.68 3.52 3.00
C VAL A 20 -18.28 4.91 3.47
N VAL A 21 -17.06 5.02 4.01
CA VAL A 21 -16.47 6.29 4.40
C VAL A 21 -15.40 6.69 3.39
N VAL A 22 -15.62 7.83 2.75
CA VAL A 22 -14.65 8.47 1.87
C VAL A 22 -13.95 9.58 2.63
N THR A 23 -12.63 9.59 2.60
CA THR A 23 -11.81 10.60 3.29
C THR A 23 -10.54 10.92 2.51
N THR A 24 -9.83 11.94 2.93
CA THR A 24 -8.55 12.36 2.33
C THR A 24 -7.38 11.95 3.22
N TYR A 25 -6.18 11.87 2.65
CA TYR A 25 -4.96 11.67 3.43
C TYR A 25 -4.75 12.75 4.50
N GLY A 26 -5.12 14.01 4.21
CA GLY A 26 -5.05 15.09 5.20
C GLY A 26 -5.97 14.86 6.40
N THR A 27 -7.19 14.38 6.17
CA THR A 27 -8.12 13.99 7.23
C THR A 27 -7.62 12.76 7.97
N LEU A 28 -7.11 11.75 7.26
CA LEU A 28 -6.52 10.56 7.86
C LEU A 28 -5.39 10.92 8.84
N LEU A 29 -4.50 11.82 8.44
CA LEU A 29 -3.39 12.26 9.29
C LEU A 29 -3.88 12.98 10.55
N ARG A 30 -4.88 13.84 10.39
CA ARG A 30 -5.45 14.62 11.50
C ARG A 30 -6.19 13.73 12.50
N ASP A 31 -6.99 12.80 11.99
CA ASP A 31 -7.96 12.02 12.76
C ASP A 31 -7.54 10.54 12.89
N ALA A 32 -6.24 10.24 12.76
CA ALA A 32 -5.71 8.88 12.67
C ALA A 32 -6.16 7.96 13.81
N ARG A 33 -6.18 8.48 15.05
CA ARG A 33 -6.62 7.73 16.24
C ARG A 33 -8.11 7.40 16.20
N LEU A 34 -8.92 8.35 15.76
CA LEU A 34 -10.37 8.18 15.64
C LEU A 34 -10.69 7.13 14.57
N LEU A 35 -10.05 7.26 13.40
CA LEU A 35 -10.24 6.33 12.29
C LEU A 35 -9.70 4.93 12.60
N ALA A 36 -8.61 4.81 13.37
CA ALA A 36 -8.07 3.53 13.82
C ALA A 36 -8.93 2.82 14.87
N GLY A 37 -9.87 3.53 15.51
CA GLY A 37 -10.84 2.94 16.44
C GLY A 37 -12.02 2.24 15.75
N VAL A 38 -12.15 2.39 14.43
CA VAL A 38 -13.21 1.76 13.65
C VAL A 38 -12.74 0.39 13.12
N PRO A 39 -13.55 -0.68 13.26
CA PRO A 39 -13.21 -2.01 12.75
C PRO A 39 -13.48 -2.09 11.24
N TRP A 40 -12.58 -1.56 10.42
CA TRP A 40 -12.72 -1.59 8.97
C TRP A 40 -12.59 -3.01 8.40
N ASP A 41 -13.53 -3.42 7.55
CA ASP A 41 -13.38 -4.66 6.77
C ASP A 41 -12.39 -4.46 5.61
N LEU A 42 -12.47 -3.31 4.94
CA LEU A 42 -11.68 -2.97 3.76
C LEU A 42 -11.16 -1.53 3.85
N VAL A 43 -9.88 -1.33 3.54
CA VAL A 43 -9.33 -0.01 3.23
C VAL A 43 -8.76 -0.01 1.82
N VAL A 44 -9.22 0.94 1.01
CA VAL A 44 -8.67 1.22 -0.31
C VAL A 44 -7.83 2.50 -0.22
N ALA A 45 -6.53 2.37 -0.50
CA ALA A 45 -5.64 3.51 -0.66
C ALA A 45 -5.59 3.88 -2.13
N ASP A 46 -6.34 4.93 -2.50
CA ASP A 46 -6.25 5.52 -3.82
C ASP A 46 -4.94 6.31 -3.96
N GLU A 47 -4.40 6.33 -5.17
CA GLU A 47 -3.10 6.90 -5.49
C GLU A 47 -1.97 6.39 -4.58
N ALA A 48 -1.52 5.16 -4.83
CA ALA A 48 -0.49 4.46 -4.05
C ALA A 48 0.85 5.22 -3.90
N GLN A 49 1.05 6.31 -4.63
CA GLN A 49 2.13 7.29 -4.41
C GLN A 49 2.21 7.78 -2.95
N HIS A 50 1.10 7.85 -2.22
CA HIS A 50 1.10 8.22 -0.80
C HIS A 50 1.59 7.09 0.12
N VAL A 51 1.54 5.84 -0.37
CA VAL A 51 1.97 4.61 0.32
C VAL A 51 3.41 4.23 -0.04
N LYS A 52 3.96 4.78 -1.15
CA LYS A 52 5.28 4.41 -1.71
C LYS A 52 6.46 4.56 -0.75
N ASN A 53 6.36 5.51 0.19
CA ASN A 53 7.34 5.69 1.24
C ASN A 53 6.80 5.17 2.58
N HIS A 54 7.25 3.97 3.00
CA HIS A 54 6.84 3.34 4.26
C HIS A 54 7.12 4.20 5.52
N ARG A 55 8.00 5.21 5.41
CA ARG A 55 8.34 6.15 6.49
C ARG A 55 7.48 7.40 6.49
N SER A 56 6.65 7.61 5.45
CA SER A 56 5.79 8.79 5.35
C SER A 56 4.74 8.79 6.46
N HIS A 57 4.32 9.99 6.86
CA HIS A 57 3.23 10.13 7.83
C HIS A 57 1.95 9.44 7.34
N ALA A 58 1.64 9.55 6.05
CA ALA A 58 0.46 8.93 5.44
C ALA A 58 0.52 7.39 5.51
N SER A 59 1.66 6.79 5.15
CA SER A 59 1.85 5.33 5.22
C SER A 59 1.73 4.83 6.67
N ARG A 60 2.31 5.56 7.63
CA ARG A 60 2.18 5.24 9.05
C ARG A 60 0.74 5.33 9.54
N ALA A 61 0.00 6.37 9.15
CA ALA A 61 -1.40 6.55 9.53
C ALA A 61 -2.30 5.45 8.93
N LEU A 62 -2.11 5.09 7.65
CA LEU A 62 -2.82 3.98 7.02
C LEU A 62 -2.59 2.66 7.75
N ARG A 63 -1.36 2.40 8.21
CA ARG A 63 -1.00 1.18 8.96
C ARG A 63 -1.68 1.10 10.33
N LEU A 64 -2.23 2.20 10.85
CA LEU A 64 -3.04 2.18 12.08
C LEU A 64 -4.45 1.63 11.85
N LEU A 65 -5.00 1.68 10.63
CA LEU A 65 -6.41 1.34 10.36
C LEU A 65 -6.73 -0.17 10.44
N ARG A 66 -5.72 -1.03 10.61
CA ARG A 66 -5.81 -2.51 10.82
C ARG A 66 -7.04 -3.22 10.20
N PRO A 67 -7.33 -3.04 8.90
CA PRO A 67 -8.47 -3.70 8.27
C PRO A 67 -8.19 -5.17 7.99
N ALA A 68 -9.25 -5.94 7.71
CA ALA A 68 -9.14 -7.32 7.23
C ALA A 68 -8.55 -7.38 5.81
N VAL A 69 -8.93 -6.46 4.93
CA VAL A 69 -8.46 -6.39 3.53
C VAL A 69 -7.90 -5.01 3.22
N ARG A 70 -6.82 -4.97 2.41
CA ARG A 70 -6.16 -3.74 1.97
C ARG A 70 -5.94 -3.78 0.47
N VAL A 71 -6.35 -2.71 -0.21
CA VAL A 71 -6.16 -2.55 -1.65
C VAL A 71 -5.47 -1.23 -1.92
N ALA A 72 -4.42 -1.25 -2.73
CA ALA A 72 -3.77 -0.05 -3.23
C ALA A 72 -4.14 0.11 -4.71
N VAL A 73 -4.62 1.29 -5.08
CA VAL A 73 -4.96 1.65 -6.46
C VAL A 73 -3.95 2.69 -6.93
N THR A 74 -3.43 2.55 -8.15
CA THR A 74 -2.50 3.52 -8.72
C THR A 74 -2.67 3.57 -10.23
N GLY A 75 -2.76 4.80 -10.76
CA GLY A 75 -2.83 5.05 -12.20
C GLY A 75 -1.47 5.14 -12.88
N THR A 76 -0.37 5.18 -12.10
CA THR A 76 0.99 5.24 -12.62
C THR A 76 1.68 3.90 -12.38
N PRO A 77 2.47 3.39 -13.35
CA PRO A 77 3.37 2.30 -13.04
C PRO A 77 4.27 2.76 -11.89
N VAL A 78 4.29 2.00 -10.80
CA VAL A 78 5.12 2.25 -9.61
C VAL A 78 6.50 2.73 -10.05
N GLU A 79 6.94 3.91 -9.58
CA GLU A 79 8.26 4.45 -9.93
C GLU A 79 9.33 3.41 -9.55
N ASN A 80 10.26 3.15 -10.47
CA ASN A 80 11.20 2.01 -10.49
C ASN A 80 12.18 1.93 -9.30
N SER A 81 11.68 1.75 -8.08
CA SER A 81 12.47 1.48 -6.88
C SER A 81 11.92 0.28 -6.15
N LEU A 82 12.79 -0.70 -5.87
CA LEU A 82 12.47 -1.85 -5.03
C LEU A 82 11.89 -1.46 -3.67
N SER A 83 12.24 -0.27 -3.16
CA SER A 83 11.73 0.23 -1.88
C SER A 83 10.27 0.66 -1.97
N GLU A 84 9.87 1.27 -3.08
CA GLU A 84 8.49 1.70 -3.28
C GLU A 84 7.57 0.51 -3.52
N LEU A 85 8.02 -0.41 -4.38
CA LEU A 85 7.34 -1.69 -4.60
C LEU A 85 7.18 -2.46 -3.28
N TRP A 86 8.25 -2.60 -2.50
CA TRP A 86 8.16 -3.25 -1.18
C TRP A 86 7.18 -2.54 -0.26
N SER A 87 7.16 -1.20 -0.24
CA SER A 87 6.28 -0.43 0.63
C SER A 87 4.79 -0.71 0.34
N ILE A 88 4.43 -0.80 -0.94
CA ILE A 88 3.06 -1.11 -1.37
C ILE A 88 2.73 -2.56 -1.04
N LEU A 89 3.60 -3.51 -1.41
CA LEU A 89 3.41 -4.94 -1.17
C LEU A 89 3.29 -5.29 0.31
N ASP A 90 4.14 -4.70 1.16
CA ASP A 90 4.09 -4.89 2.60
C ASP A 90 2.87 -4.21 3.23
N TRP A 91 2.40 -3.10 2.68
CA TRP A 91 1.17 -2.51 3.18
C TRP A 91 -0.05 -3.38 2.86
N THR A 92 -0.17 -3.86 1.62
CA THR A 92 -1.29 -4.70 1.17
C THR A 92 -1.22 -6.12 1.73
N ASN A 93 -0.02 -6.68 1.87
CA ASN A 93 0.23 -8.04 2.35
C ASN A 93 1.28 -8.05 3.49
N PRO A 94 0.92 -7.57 4.70
CA PRO A 94 1.88 -7.38 5.79
C PRO A 94 2.62 -8.66 6.17
N GLY A 95 3.95 -8.57 6.20
CA GLY A 95 4.82 -9.67 6.63
C GLY A 95 5.11 -10.74 5.57
N LEU A 96 4.39 -10.77 4.45
CA LEU A 96 4.56 -11.80 3.42
C LEU A 96 5.91 -11.72 2.70
N PHE A 97 6.45 -10.51 2.55
CA PHE A 97 7.68 -10.24 1.81
C PHE A 97 8.91 -10.03 2.71
N GLY A 98 8.77 -10.27 4.02
CA GLY A 98 9.81 -10.03 5.01
C GLY A 98 10.15 -8.55 5.22
N SER A 99 11.24 -8.29 5.93
CA SER A 99 11.68 -6.92 6.21
C SER A 99 12.15 -6.20 4.95
N HIS A 100 12.06 -4.87 4.93
CA HIS A 100 12.58 -4.03 3.84
C HIS A 100 14.04 -4.34 3.50
N ALA A 101 14.87 -4.55 4.53
CA ALA A 101 16.27 -4.90 4.38
C ALA A 101 16.44 -6.26 3.69
N ALA A 102 15.73 -7.30 4.14
CA ALA A 102 15.80 -8.63 3.53
C ALA A 102 15.30 -8.64 2.08
N PHE A 103 14.22 -7.89 1.79
CA PHE A 103 13.69 -7.76 0.44
C PHE A 103 14.69 -7.07 -0.49
N ARG A 104 15.27 -5.93 -0.06
CA ARG A 104 16.31 -5.23 -0.81
C ARG A 104 17.55 -6.09 -1.02
N ASP A 105 17.97 -6.85 -0.01
CA ASP A 105 19.11 -7.74 -0.12
C ASP A 105 18.91 -8.78 -1.21
N ARG A 106 17.73 -9.42 -1.19
CA ARG A 106 17.36 -10.51 -2.09
C ARG A 106 17.24 -10.07 -3.55
N PHE A 107 16.61 -8.93 -3.81
CA PHE A 107 16.31 -8.49 -5.18
C PHE A 107 17.25 -7.39 -5.70
N GLY A 108 17.82 -6.58 -4.81
CA GLY A 108 18.77 -5.52 -5.16
C GLY A 108 20.14 -6.07 -5.55
N ARG A 109 20.74 -6.93 -4.72
CA ARG A 109 22.06 -7.53 -5.02
C ARG A 109 22.04 -8.38 -6.28
N ALA A 110 20.92 -9.06 -6.53
CA ALA A 110 20.78 -9.92 -7.69
C ALA A 110 20.67 -9.11 -9.00
N ALA A 111 19.91 -8.01 -8.97
CA ALA A 111 19.87 -7.05 -10.08
C ALA A 111 21.22 -6.35 -10.31
N GLU A 112 21.95 -6.00 -9.25
CA GLU A 112 23.30 -5.40 -9.35
C GLU A 112 24.30 -6.36 -10.01
N ARG A 113 24.27 -7.66 -9.66
CA ARG A 113 25.15 -8.69 -10.27
C ARG A 113 24.86 -8.87 -11.76
N GLU A 114 23.59 -9.00 -12.13
CA GLU A 114 23.15 -9.13 -13.52
C GLU A 114 23.57 -7.92 -14.38
N ALA A 115 23.52 -6.71 -13.80
CA ALA A 115 23.99 -5.50 -14.48
C ALA A 115 25.51 -5.51 -14.75
N VAL A 116 26.31 -6.08 -13.84
CA VAL A 116 27.77 -6.22 -14.01
C VAL A 116 28.10 -7.32 -15.03
N GLU A 117 27.34 -8.41 -15.05
CA GLU A 117 27.54 -9.54 -15.96
C GLU A 117 27.03 -9.26 -17.39
N ALA A 118 26.50 -8.05 -17.65
CA ALA A 118 25.88 -7.65 -18.92
C ALA A 118 24.85 -8.68 -19.44
N SER A 119 24.19 -9.40 -18.53
CA SER A 119 23.12 -10.33 -18.88
C SER A 119 21.92 -9.49 -19.32
N ALA A 120 21.64 -9.46 -20.62
CA ALA A 120 20.55 -8.68 -21.22
C ALA A 120 19.15 -9.07 -20.70
N ASP A 121 19.07 -10.20 -20.03
CA ASP A 121 17.86 -10.83 -19.51
C ASP A 121 17.84 -10.70 -17.98
N GLY A 122 17.29 -9.61 -17.45
CA GLY A 122 17.17 -9.40 -15.99
C GLY A 122 16.32 -10.48 -15.29
N GLU A 123 16.92 -11.62 -14.99
CA GLU A 123 16.28 -12.80 -14.40
C GLU A 123 15.71 -12.49 -13.02
N SER A 124 16.39 -11.65 -12.24
CA SER A 124 15.94 -11.16 -10.94
C SER A 124 14.66 -10.34 -11.04
N ALA A 125 14.57 -9.47 -12.05
CA ALA A 125 13.37 -8.69 -12.32
C ALA A 125 12.20 -9.60 -12.76
N ARG A 126 12.46 -10.58 -13.65
CA ARG A 126 11.45 -11.58 -14.07
C ARG A 126 10.98 -12.44 -12.90
N ARG A 127 11.89 -12.84 -12.02
CA ARG A 127 11.58 -13.64 -10.83
C ARG A 127 10.74 -12.84 -9.84
N LEU A 128 11.10 -11.57 -9.61
CA LEU A 128 10.30 -10.65 -8.81
C LEU A 128 8.90 -10.46 -9.42
N GLY A 129 8.83 -10.20 -10.73
CA GLY A 129 7.57 -10.09 -11.48
C GLY A 129 6.66 -11.31 -11.29
N ARG A 130 7.21 -12.53 -11.44
CA ARG A 130 6.47 -13.78 -11.20
C ARG A 130 6.00 -13.93 -9.75
N LEU A 131 6.81 -13.49 -8.79
CA LEU A 131 6.47 -13.56 -7.36
C LEU A 131 5.32 -12.60 -6.99
N ILE A 132 5.31 -11.40 -7.58
CA ILE A 132 4.34 -10.36 -7.24
C ILE A 132 3.06 -10.42 -8.09
N ALA A 133 3.09 -11.14 -9.22
CA ALA A 133 1.98 -11.22 -10.17
C ALA A 133 0.61 -11.57 -9.53
N PRO A 134 0.50 -12.49 -8.55
CA PRO A 134 -0.78 -12.78 -7.90
C PRO A 134 -1.39 -11.61 -7.11
N PHE A 135 -0.58 -10.58 -6.81
CA PHE A 135 -0.96 -9.43 -5.99
C PHE A 135 -1.16 -8.14 -6.82
N VAL A 136 -0.96 -8.22 -8.14
CA VAL A 136 -1.06 -7.07 -9.05
C VAL A 136 -2.09 -7.36 -10.13
N SER A 137 -3.18 -6.59 -10.13
CA SER A 137 -4.21 -6.66 -11.16
C SER A 137 -4.02 -5.52 -12.15
N HIS A 138 -4.06 -5.83 -13.45
CA HIS A 138 -4.08 -4.84 -14.52
C HIS A 138 -5.50 -4.76 -15.08
N ALA A 139 -6.06 -3.55 -15.17
CA ALA A 139 -7.29 -3.33 -15.92
C ALA A 139 -6.93 -3.31 -17.43
N MET A 140 -7.62 -4.11 -18.24
CA MET A 140 -7.50 -4.13 -19.70
C MET A 140 -8.38 -3.06 -20.35
#